data_AF-S4NVZ4-F1
#
_entry.id   AF-S4NVZ4-F1
#
_cell.length_a   1.000
_cell.length_b   1.000
_cell.length_c   1.000
_cell.angle_alpha   90.00
_cell.angle_beta   90.00
_cell.angle_gamma   90.00
#
_symmetry.space_group_name_H-M   'P 1'
#
loop_
_entity.id
_entity.type
_entity.pdbx_description
1 polymer ?
#
loop_
_entity_poly.entity_id
_entity_poly.type
_entity_poly.pdbx_seq_one_letter_code
_entity_poly.pdbx_strand_id
1 'polypeptide(L)'
;MATGVKPRDEESSLTRTDLETIQDAMKNKKFRELLSEYCEEIRDPANQAIYQKEMTQLEKERGYDVTFINPKGGYVIKTSVAGDRKAFINICSNENIGKPSCKVQEKNGQKGMNWQLPYTIIPPREDYDLKKQRCVIYDVVFHPDTLRMAAVNKRFREFVNH
;
A
#
# COMPACT_ATOMS: atom_id res chain seq x y z
N MET A 1 -2.32 12.73 -9.74
CA MET A 1 -3.63 13.03 -10.34
C MET A 1 -4.63 12.06 -9.73
N ALA A 2 -5.68 12.60 -9.11
CA ALA A 2 -6.75 11.79 -8.53
C ALA A 2 -7.43 11.01 -9.66
N THR A 3 -7.34 9.70 -9.61
CA THR A 3 -8.13 8.82 -10.47
C THR A 3 -9.60 9.11 -10.16
N GLY A 4 -10.38 9.55 -11.16
CA GLY A 4 -11.81 9.83 -11.06
C GLY A 4 -12.69 8.59 -10.86
N VAL A 5 -12.12 7.53 -10.29
CA VAL A 5 -12.85 6.35 -9.85
C VAL A 5 -13.29 6.63 -8.43
N LYS A 6 -14.61 6.74 -8.20
CA LYS A 6 -15.14 6.82 -6.83
C LYS A 6 -14.51 5.69 -6.00
N PRO A 7 -13.96 5.97 -4.81
CA PRO A 7 -13.56 4.92 -3.88
C PRO A 7 -14.74 3.95 -3.73
N ARG A 8 -14.45 2.64 -3.75
CA ARG A 8 -15.44 1.60 -3.48
C ARG A 8 -15.70 1.55 -1.96
N ASP A 9 -15.99 2.70 -1.36
CA ASP A 9 -16.22 2.90 0.07
C ASP A 9 -17.74 2.88 0.34
N GLU A 10 -18.48 1.99 -0.31
CA GLU A 10 -19.65 1.43 0.36
C GLU A 10 -19.08 0.32 1.25
N GLU A 11 -18.79 0.65 2.51
CA GLU A 11 -18.51 -0.36 3.53
C GLU A 11 -19.67 -1.37 3.50
N SER A 12 -19.47 -2.51 2.85
CA SER A 12 -20.46 -3.59 2.88
C SER A 12 -20.44 -4.15 4.29
N SER A 13 -21.26 -3.60 5.19
CA SER A 13 -21.44 -4.14 6.51
C SER A 13 -22.11 -5.50 6.37
N LEU A 14 -21.39 -6.57 6.73
CA LEU A 14 -21.98 -7.91 6.79
C LEU A 14 -23.17 -7.86 7.76
N THR A 15 -24.35 -8.22 7.26
CA THR A 15 -25.54 -8.34 8.10
C THR A 15 -25.40 -9.55 9.01
N ARG A 16 -26.22 -9.62 10.06
CA ARG A 16 -26.28 -10.80 10.92
C ARG A 16 -26.59 -12.08 10.13
N THR A 17 -27.49 -11.98 9.16
CA THR A 17 -27.85 -13.09 8.28
C THR A 17 -26.68 -13.55 7.41
N ASP A 18 -25.86 -12.63 6.91
CA ASP A 18 -24.64 -12.97 6.16
C ASP A 18 -23.66 -13.77 7.04
N LEU A 19 -23.46 -13.33 8.28
CA LEU A 19 -22.58 -14.00 9.24
C LEU A 19 -23.07 -15.40 9.61
N GLU A 20 -24.38 -15.55 9.86
CA GLU A 20 -25.00 -16.84 10.16
C GLU A 20 -24.86 -17.81 8.97
N THR A 21 -25.04 -17.32 7.74
CA THR A 21 -24.88 -18.10 6.51
C THR A 21 -23.42 -18.56 6.33
N ILE A 22 -22.45 -17.66 6.55
CA ILE A 22 -21.03 -18.00 6.49
C ILE A 22 -20.67 -19.02 7.58
N GLN A 23 -21.17 -18.84 8.80
CA GLN A 23 -20.94 -19.76 9.90
C GLN A 23 -21.46 -21.17 9.59
N ASP A 24 -22.64 -21.27 8.98
CA ASP A 24 -23.21 -22.56 8.59
C ASP A 24 -22.44 -23.20 7.43
N ALA A 25 -22.06 -22.43 6.41
CA ALA A 25 -21.21 -22.91 5.32
C ALA A 25 -19.87 -23.47 5.83
N MET A 26 -19.25 -22.80 6.81
CA MET A 26 -18.00 -23.24 7.43
C MET A 26 -18.11 -24.58 8.18
N LYS A 27 -19.30 -25.02 8.60
CA LYS A 27 -19.47 -26.36 9.18
C LYS A 27 -19.24 -27.46 8.14
N ASN A 28 -19.55 -27.21 6.88
CA ASN A 28 -19.37 -28.16 5.78
C ASN A 28 -17.88 -28.33 5.44
N LYS A 29 -17.38 -29.58 5.49
CA LYS A 29 -15.99 -29.92 5.20
C LYS A 29 -15.61 -29.59 3.74
N LYS A 30 -16.47 -29.94 2.78
CA LYS A 30 -16.23 -29.68 1.35
C LYS A 30 -16.14 -28.19 1.04
N PHE A 31 -16.97 -27.37 1.69
CA PHE A 31 -16.89 -25.91 1.56
C PHE A 31 -15.54 -25.37 2.04
N ARG A 32 -15.06 -25.85 3.20
CA ARG A 32 -13.74 -25.45 3.74
C ARG A 32 -12.59 -25.85 2.83
N GLU A 33 -12.64 -27.04 2.25
CA GLU A 33 -11.64 -27.53 1.29
C GLU A 33 -11.59 -26.62 0.06
N LEU A 34 -12.74 -26.39 -0.59
CA LEU A 34 -12.83 -25.50 -1.75
C LEU A 34 -12.40 -24.06 -1.45
N LEU A 35 -12.78 -23.53 -0.28
CA LEU A 35 -12.36 -22.19 0.14
C LEU A 35 -10.84 -22.12 0.37
N SER A 36 -10.24 -23.18 0.90
CA SER A 36 -8.78 -23.28 1.08
C SER A 36 -8.06 -23.32 -0.26
N GLU A 37 -8.51 -24.19 -1.17
CA GLU A 37 -7.97 -24.29 -2.53
C GLU A 37 -8.03 -22.94 -3.26
N TYR A 38 -9.17 -22.25 -3.20
CA TYR A 38 -9.33 -20.91 -3.76
C TYR A 38 -8.35 -19.90 -3.13
N CYS A 39 -8.19 -19.92 -1.80
CA CYS A 39 -7.27 -19.04 -1.11
C CYS A 39 -5.81 -19.30 -1.50
N GLU A 40 -5.44 -20.56 -1.74
CA GLU A 40 -4.12 -20.96 -2.23
C GLU A 40 -3.91 -20.49 -3.68
N GLU A 41 -4.90 -20.70 -4.54
CA GLU A 41 -4.88 -20.30 -5.95
C GLU A 41 -4.66 -18.79 -6.10
N ILE A 42 -5.34 -17.97 -5.29
CA ILE A 42 -5.17 -16.51 -5.29
C ILE A 42 -3.80 -16.07 -4.78
N ARG A 43 -3.20 -16.84 -3.87
CA ARG A 43 -1.89 -16.52 -3.30
C ARG A 43 -0.74 -16.94 -4.20
N ASP A 44 -1.00 -17.79 -5.20
CA ASP A 44 0.01 -18.24 -6.16
C ASP A 44 0.53 -17.05 -7.01
N PRO A 45 1.83 -16.74 -6.95
CA PRO A 45 2.44 -15.69 -7.77
C PRO A 45 2.22 -15.87 -9.28
N ALA A 46 2.14 -17.11 -9.78
CA ALA A 46 1.91 -17.38 -11.20
C ALA A 46 0.49 -16.96 -11.61
N ASN A 47 -0.52 -17.28 -10.80
CA ASN A 47 -1.90 -16.88 -11.05
C ASN A 47 -2.09 -15.36 -10.92
N GLN A 48 -1.44 -14.74 -9.93
CA GLN A 48 -1.43 -13.29 -9.79
C GLN A 48 -0.83 -12.59 -11.02
N ALA A 49 0.24 -13.15 -11.59
CA ALA A 49 0.87 -12.60 -12.79
C ALA A 49 -0.05 -12.70 -14.03
N ILE A 50 -0.75 -13.83 -14.19
CA ILE A 50 -1.74 -14.02 -15.26
C ILE A 50 -2.88 -13.00 -15.10
N TYR A 51 -3.47 -12.92 -13.91
CA TYR A 51 -4.54 -11.98 -13.60
C TYR A 51 -4.15 -10.52 -13.88
N GLN A 52 -2.96 -10.10 -13.42
CA GLN A 52 -2.47 -8.73 -13.66
C GLN A 52 -2.29 -8.45 -15.15
N LYS A 53 -1.80 -9.43 -15.93
CA LYS A 53 -1.65 -9.31 -17.39
C LYS A 53 -3.01 -9.16 -18.08
N GLU A 54 -3.98 -9.98 -17.72
CA GLU A 54 -5.34 -9.92 -18.28
C GLU A 54 -6.04 -8.61 -17.94
N MET A 55 -5.97 -8.18 -16.68
CA MET A 55 -6.54 -6.90 -16.24
C MET A 55 -5.90 -5.71 -16.97
N THR A 56 -4.58 -5.72 -17.12
CA THR A 56 -3.87 -4.67 -17.87
C THR A 56 -4.34 -4.63 -19.33
N GLN A 57 -4.52 -5.79 -19.96
CA GLN A 57 -5.01 -5.89 -21.34
C GLN A 57 -6.44 -5.38 -21.47
N LEU A 58 -7.34 -5.75 -20.54
CA LEU A 58 -8.73 -5.29 -20.54
C LEU A 58 -8.85 -3.77 -20.35
N GLU A 59 -8.07 -3.19 -19.44
CA GLU A 59 -8.06 -1.74 -19.24
C GLU A 59 -7.46 -1.01 -20.45
N LYS A 60 -6.45 -1.61 -21.11
CA LYS A 60 -5.89 -1.09 -22.36
C LYS A 60 -6.92 -1.09 -23.49
N GLU A 61 -7.75 -2.12 -23.60
CA GLU A 61 -8.87 -2.16 -24.56
C GLU A 61 -9.92 -1.08 -24.28
N ARG A 62 -10.06 -0.65 -23.03
CA ARG A 62 -10.88 0.51 -22.62
C ARG A 62 -10.17 1.86 -22.82
N GLY A 63 -8.91 1.86 -23.28
CA GLY A 63 -8.12 3.05 -23.55
C GLY A 63 -7.28 3.54 -22.37
N TYR A 64 -7.13 2.76 -21.29
CA TYR A 64 -6.32 3.10 -20.13
C TYR A 64 -5.00 2.34 -20.11
N ASP A 65 -3.89 3.05 -19.90
CA ASP A 65 -2.58 2.43 -19.61
C ASP A 65 -2.42 2.32 -18.08
N VAL A 66 -2.51 1.08 -17.58
CA VAL A 66 -2.51 0.78 -16.15
C VAL A 66 -1.28 -0.06 -15.81
N THR A 67 -0.64 0.26 -14.68
CA THR A 67 0.46 -0.53 -14.14
C THR A 67 0.17 -0.89 -12.69
N PHE A 68 0.31 -2.17 -12.36
CA PHE A 68 0.18 -2.64 -10.98
C PHE A 68 1.39 -2.22 -10.16
N ILE A 69 1.13 -1.62 -8.99
CA ILE A 69 2.15 -1.28 -8.00
C ILE A 69 2.09 -2.32 -6.89
N ASN A 70 2.98 -3.31 -6.94
CA ASN A 70 3.17 -4.30 -5.88
C ASN A 70 4.32 -3.83 -4.97
N PRO A 71 4.06 -3.19 -3.81
CA PRO A 71 5.10 -2.58 -3.01
C PRO A 71 5.91 -3.63 -2.25
N LYS A 72 7.23 -3.44 -2.16
CA LYS A 72 8.12 -4.20 -1.28
C LYS A 72 8.29 -3.46 0.03
N GLY A 73 8.09 -4.15 1.16
CA GLY A 73 8.23 -3.56 2.48
C GLY A 73 9.66 -3.09 2.76
N GLY A 74 9.80 -1.93 3.41
CA GLY A 74 11.08 -1.37 3.84
C GLY A 74 11.18 -1.28 5.37
N TYR A 75 10.54 -0.27 5.96
CA TYR A 75 10.47 -0.10 7.41
C TYR A 75 9.16 0.58 7.82
N VAL A 76 8.85 0.57 9.11
CA VAL A 76 7.60 1.13 9.65
C VAL A 76 7.91 2.29 10.58
N ILE A 77 7.17 3.38 10.43
CA ILE A 77 7.15 4.50 11.37
C ILE A 77 5.90 4.35 12.23
N LYS A 78 6.07 4.34 13.54
CA LYS A 78 4.96 4.36 14.49
C LYS A 78 4.73 5.80 14.95
N THR A 79 3.50 6.28 14.85
CA THR A 79 3.08 7.62 15.26
C THR A 79 1.65 7.58 15.81
N SER A 80 1.01 8.74 15.95
CA SER A 80 -0.39 8.89 16.32
C SER A 80 -1.10 9.87 15.39
N VAL A 81 -2.34 9.56 14.99
CA VAL A 81 -3.26 10.50 14.38
C VAL A 81 -3.87 11.34 15.50
N ALA A 82 -3.85 12.67 15.36
CA ALA A 82 -4.45 13.62 16.31
C ALA A 82 -4.06 13.45 17.81
N GLY A 83 -3.00 12.70 18.10
CA GLY A 83 -2.47 12.48 19.45
C GLY A 83 -3.11 11.33 20.25
N ASP A 84 -4.15 10.67 19.73
CA ASP A 84 -4.93 9.68 20.49
C ASP A 84 -4.95 8.28 19.84
N ARG A 85 -5.04 8.21 18.51
CA ARG A 85 -5.13 6.95 17.76
C ARG A 85 -3.77 6.58 17.21
N LYS A 86 -3.31 5.35 17.47
CA LYS A 86 -2.05 4.85 16.90
C LYS A 86 -2.12 4.85 15.37
N ALA A 87 -1.04 5.26 14.74
CA ALA A 87 -0.85 5.13 13.31
C ALA A 87 0.48 4.42 13.01
N PHE A 88 0.46 3.61 11.96
CA PHE A 88 1.64 2.97 11.40
C PHE A 88 1.78 3.42 9.95
N ILE A 89 2.95 3.91 9.60
CA ILE A 89 3.29 4.31 8.24
C ILE A 89 4.32 3.32 7.72
N ASN A 90 3.90 2.45 6.80
CA ASN A 90 4.78 1.52 6.11
C ASN A 90 5.47 2.28 4.98
N ILE A 91 6.79 2.39 5.09
CA ILE A 91 7.65 2.94 4.04
C ILE A 91 8.06 1.78 3.14
N CYS A 92 7.47 1.76 1.96
CA CYS A 92 7.61 0.70 0.96
C CYS A 92 8.33 1.21 -0.29
N SER A 93 8.68 0.29 -1.19
CA SER A 93 9.30 0.63 -2.47
C SER A 93 8.72 -0.11 -3.67
N ASN A 94 8.74 0.55 -4.82
CA ASN A 94 8.39 -0.04 -6.11
C ASN A 94 9.12 0.70 -7.25
N GLU A 95 9.67 -0.03 -8.22
CA GLU A 95 10.48 0.50 -9.34
C GLU A 95 9.68 1.44 -10.27
N ASN A 96 8.35 1.31 -10.30
CA ASN A 96 7.49 2.14 -11.15
C ASN A 96 7.25 3.55 -10.56
N ILE A 97 7.73 3.82 -9.34
CA ILE A 97 7.69 5.17 -8.75
C ILE A 97 8.88 5.98 -9.25
N GLY A 98 8.68 7.27 -9.49
CA GLY A 98 9.77 8.15 -9.94
C GLY A 98 10.98 8.15 -8.99
N LYS A 99 12.19 8.15 -9.57
CA LYS A 99 13.45 8.20 -8.80
C LYS A 99 13.58 9.50 -8.00
N PRO A 100 14.26 9.46 -6.82
CA PRO A 100 14.61 10.69 -6.12
C PRO A 100 15.56 11.52 -6.98
N SER A 101 15.39 12.85 -6.94
CA SER A 101 16.30 13.77 -7.62
C SER A 101 16.72 14.91 -6.69
N CYS A 102 17.91 15.47 -6.94
CA CYS A 102 18.47 16.55 -6.15
C CYS A 102 19.01 17.65 -7.05
N LYS A 103 18.73 18.90 -6.70
CA LYS A 103 19.36 20.07 -7.31
C LYS A 103 20.07 20.86 -6.23
N VAL A 104 21.31 21.25 -6.49
CA VAL A 104 22.03 22.20 -5.63
C VAL A 104 21.34 23.55 -5.78
N GLN A 105 20.98 24.17 -4.66
CA GLN A 105 20.43 25.52 -4.64
C GLN A 105 21.22 26.39 -3.67
N GLU A 106 21.46 27.63 -4.07
CA GLU A 106 22.09 28.64 -3.21
C GLU A 106 21.05 29.72 -2.92
N LYS A 107 20.77 29.96 -1.63
CA LYS A 107 19.84 30.99 -1.20
C LYS A 107 20.50 31.80 -0.09
N ASN A 108 20.62 33.11 -0.30
CA ASN A 108 21.24 34.06 0.65
C ASN A 108 22.68 33.64 1.06
N GLY A 109 23.49 33.16 0.11
CA GLY A 109 24.88 32.71 0.36
C GLY A 109 25.01 31.35 1.06
N GLN A 110 23.89 30.68 1.39
CA GLN A 110 23.90 29.32 1.91
C GLN A 110 23.64 28.32 0.79
N LYS A 111 24.57 27.37 0.61
CA LYS A 111 24.42 26.24 -0.32
C LYS A 111 23.66 25.10 0.37
N GLY A 112 22.57 24.69 -0.26
CA GLY A 112 21.74 23.57 0.17
C GLY A 112 21.45 22.59 -0.97
N MET A 113 20.90 21.45 -0.60
CA MET A 113 20.39 20.45 -1.54
C MET A 113 18.86 20.51 -1.51
N ASN A 114 18.23 20.73 -2.66
CA ASN A 114 16.79 20.63 -2.80
C ASN A 114 16.44 19.24 -3.36
N TRP A 115 15.79 18.42 -2.54
CA TRP A 115 15.40 17.06 -2.86
C TRP A 115 13.96 17.00 -3.35
N GLN A 116 13.72 16.21 -4.39
CA GLN A 116 12.40 15.84 -4.86
C GLN A 116 12.25 14.33 -4.75
N LEU A 117 11.24 13.89 -3.99
CA LEU A 117 10.96 12.48 -3.74
C LEU A 117 9.56 12.14 -4.26
N PRO A 118 9.44 11.57 -5.47
CA PRO A 118 8.16 11.04 -5.92
C PRO A 118 7.71 9.89 -5.03
N TYR A 119 6.41 9.87 -4.70
CA TYR A 119 5.79 8.81 -3.93
C TYR A 119 4.33 8.62 -4.34
N THR A 120 3.77 7.47 -3.98
CA THR A 120 2.33 7.23 -3.99
C THR A 120 1.88 6.76 -2.60
N ILE A 121 0.64 7.06 -2.24
CA ILE A 121 0.04 6.66 -0.98
C ILE A 121 -1.15 5.76 -1.29
N ILE A 122 -1.16 4.57 -0.71
CA ILE A 122 -2.32 3.67 -0.76
C ILE A 122 -3.37 4.24 0.21
N PRO A 123 -4.67 4.23 -0.15
CA PRO A 123 -5.74 4.66 0.75
C PRO A 123 -5.55 4.11 2.17
N PRO A 124 -5.63 4.97 3.20
CA PRO A 124 -5.43 4.53 4.58
C PRO A 124 -6.46 3.47 4.97
N ARG A 125 -6.03 2.48 5.76
CA ARG A 125 -6.93 1.43 6.28
C ARG A 125 -6.93 1.40 7.80
N GLU A 126 -8.09 1.09 8.36
CA GLU A 126 -8.22 0.80 9.80
C GLU A 126 -7.77 -0.65 10.05
N ASP A 127 -7.05 -0.86 11.15
CA ASP A 127 -6.56 -2.16 11.60
C ASP A 127 -6.55 -2.21 13.14
N TYR A 128 -6.09 -3.31 13.71
CA TYR A 128 -5.93 -3.52 15.14
C TYR A 128 -4.49 -3.80 15.49
N ASP A 129 -3.99 -3.14 16.53
CA ASP A 129 -2.68 -3.44 17.08
C ASP A 129 -2.68 -4.75 17.90
N LEU A 130 -1.52 -5.15 18.41
CA LEU A 130 -1.36 -6.35 19.24
C LEU A 130 -2.24 -6.36 20.50
N LYS A 131 -2.69 -5.19 20.97
CA LYS A 131 -3.61 -5.04 22.12
C LYS A 131 -5.07 -4.97 21.68
N LYS A 132 -5.38 -5.27 20.41
CA LYS A 132 -6.70 -5.14 19.79
C LYS A 132 -7.27 -3.72 19.87
N GLN A 133 -6.40 -2.70 19.91
CA GLN A 133 -6.81 -1.30 19.82
C GLN A 133 -6.80 -0.86 18.36
N ARG A 134 -7.80 -0.08 17.96
CA ARG A 134 -7.87 0.47 16.60
C ARG A 134 -6.65 1.32 16.28
N CYS A 135 -6.11 1.14 15.09
CA CYS A 135 -5.02 1.92 14.53
C CYS A 135 -5.26 2.17 13.04
N VAL A 136 -4.57 3.17 12.50
CA VAL A 136 -4.62 3.47 11.06
C VAL A 136 -3.29 3.08 10.43
N ILE A 137 -3.35 2.39 9.29
CA ILE A 137 -2.17 2.04 8.50
C ILE A 137 -2.15 2.89 7.24
N TYR A 138 -1.00 3.53 7.01
CA TYR A 138 -0.66 4.24 5.78
C TYR A 138 0.46 3.47 5.09
N ASP A 139 0.33 3.20 3.79
CA ASP A 139 1.45 2.70 3.00
C ASP A 139 1.92 3.80 2.06
N VAL A 140 3.17 4.24 2.23
CA VAL A 140 3.83 5.22 1.36
C VAL A 140 4.87 4.49 0.54
N VAL A 141 4.73 4.53 -0.78
CA VAL A 141 5.58 3.79 -1.71
C VAL A 141 6.48 4.77 -2.46
N PHE A 142 7.79 4.60 -2.29
CA PHE A 142 8.83 5.36 -3.00
C PHE A 142 9.52 4.49 -4.06
N HIS A 143 10.42 5.09 -4.83
CA HIS A 143 11.39 4.29 -5.60
C HIS A 143 12.42 3.62 -4.65
N PRO A 144 12.92 2.41 -4.95
CA PRO A 144 13.91 1.72 -4.11
C PRO A 144 15.19 2.52 -3.82
N ASP A 145 15.64 3.35 -4.76
CA ASP A 145 16.77 4.28 -4.53
C ASP A 145 16.55 5.20 -3.32
N THR A 146 15.32 5.69 -3.10
CA THR A 146 15.01 6.52 -1.92
C THR A 146 15.28 5.75 -0.62
N LEU A 147 14.84 4.49 -0.55
CA LEU A 147 15.07 3.64 0.64
C LEU A 147 16.54 3.29 0.79
N ARG A 148 17.25 2.99 -0.31
CA ARG A 148 18.69 2.72 -0.30
C ARG A 148 19.48 3.92 0.24
N MET A 149 19.13 5.13 -0.16
CA MET A 149 19.75 6.36 0.33
C MET A 149 19.41 6.62 1.80
N ALA A 150 18.16 6.42 2.20
CA ALA A 150 17.73 6.55 3.60
C ALA A 150 18.41 5.53 4.52
N ALA A 151 18.76 4.35 4.02
CA ALA A 151 19.47 3.33 4.81
C ALA A 151 20.89 3.77 5.21
N VAL A 152 21.57 4.56 4.37
CA VAL A 152 22.98 4.95 4.57
C VAL A 152 23.17 6.42 4.96
N ASN A 153 22.18 7.27 4.77
CA ASN A 153 22.23 8.70 5.11
C ASN A 153 21.13 9.07 6.11
N LYS A 154 21.52 9.24 7.38
CA LYS A 154 20.59 9.55 8.47
C LYS A 154 19.80 10.84 8.25
N ARG A 155 20.44 11.92 7.79
CA ARG A 155 19.78 13.21 7.53
C ARG A 155 18.76 13.09 6.39
N PHE A 156 19.08 12.29 5.36
CA PHE A 156 18.14 12.00 4.29
C PHE A 156 16.96 11.14 4.78
N ARG A 157 17.21 10.17 5.66
CA ARG A 157 16.14 9.37 6.29
C ARG A 157 15.21 10.23 7.13
N GLU A 158 15.74 11.16 7.91
CA GLU A 158 14.94 12.13 8.66
C GLU A 158 14.06 12.94 7.71
N PHE A 159 14.60 13.40 6.58
CA PHE A 159 13.84 14.08 5.54
C PHE A 159 12.73 13.21 4.91
N VAL A 160 12.98 11.92 4.67
CA VAL A 160 11.95 10.97 4.16
C VAL A 160 10.83 10.75 5.18
N ASN A 161 11.13 10.85 6.49
CA ASN A 161 10.19 10.60 7.58
C ASN A 161 9.35 11.83 7.98
N HIS A 162 9.64 13.00 7.41
CA HIS A 162 8.99 14.28 7.74
C HIS A 162 7.80 14.57 6.82
#